data_AF-A0A1I0YQ85-F1
#
_entry.id   AF-A0A1I0YQ85-F1
#
_cell.length_a   1.000
_cell.length_b   1.000
_cell.length_c   1.000
_cell.angle_alpha   90.00
_cell.angle_beta   90.00
_cell.angle_gamma   90.00
#
_symmetry.space_group_name_H-M   'P 1'
#
loop_
_entity.id
_entity.type
_entity.pdbx_description
1 polymer ?
#
loop_
_entity_poly.entity_id
_entity_poly.type
_entity_poly.pdbx_seq_one_letter_code
_entity_poly.pdbx_strand_id
1 'polypeptide(L)'
;MSLLHTLQTQLPAIVIDVLRLSLWLALLAVLFVPLERLFGERHAGRSRMELFSDLGFYFISSLLPAALLAVPLALVAVAGQRFLPDAVPAAMASLPLWAKLLLGLLIGEVGTYWGHRLSHEIPLLWRYHAVHHSTEHLYFLANTRTHPVDMVVTRLFGLTPLYLLGLAGPGAAGSAAPVLLLLIGTVWGFFIHANLRWRFGPLEWLVATPAFHHWHHSKFEHINRNYASTLPVLDRLFGTHHLPADWPASCGIEAPMPVSLPGQLLAPWRRAPATVPQATPPMSAD
;
A
#
# COMPACT_ATOMS: atom_id res chain seq x y z
N MET A 1 -10.20 23.83 27.57
CA MET A 1 -11.14 22.69 27.45
C MET A 1 -10.55 21.50 28.18
N SER A 2 -11.31 20.84 29.07
CA SER A 2 -10.80 19.68 29.82
C SER A 2 -10.67 18.46 28.91
N LEU A 3 -9.67 17.60 29.18
CA LEU A 3 -9.46 16.33 28.45
C LEU A 3 -10.74 15.50 28.37
N LEU A 4 -11.52 15.45 29.46
CA LEU A 4 -12.81 14.76 29.53
C LEU A 4 -13.83 15.33 28.55
N HIS A 5 -13.91 16.65 28.39
CA HIS A 5 -14.82 17.28 27.45
C HIS A 5 -14.42 17.00 25.99
N THR A 6 -13.12 17.02 25.68
CA THR A 6 -12.61 16.62 24.36
C THR A 6 -12.88 15.15 24.06
N LEU A 7 -12.69 14.25 25.04
CA LEU A 7 -12.98 12.82 24.87
C LEU A 7 -14.49 12.57 24.66
N GLN A 8 -15.35 13.23 25.43
CA GLN A 8 -16.81 13.11 25.28
C GLN A 8 -17.33 13.63 23.93
N THR A 9 -16.71 14.67 23.38
CA THR A 9 -17.10 15.26 22.09
C THR A 9 -16.56 14.48 20.89
N GLN A 10 -15.42 13.78 21.03
CA GLN A 10 -14.81 13.00 19.95
C GLN A 10 -15.29 11.54 19.91
N LEU A 11 -15.80 11.00 21.02
CA LEU A 11 -16.29 9.63 21.09
C LEU A 11 -17.33 9.29 20.01
N PRO A 12 -18.32 10.15 19.70
CA PRO A 12 -19.26 9.89 18.61
C PRO A 12 -18.58 9.77 17.24
N ALA A 13 -17.56 10.59 16.97
CA ALA A 13 -16.83 10.58 15.70
C ALA A 13 -16.04 9.28 15.52
N ILE A 14 -15.33 8.84 16.56
CA ILE A 14 -14.57 7.57 16.55
C ILE A 14 -15.51 6.38 16.31
N VAL A 15 -16.68 6.36 16.97
CA VAL A 15 -17.67 5.29 16.78
C VAL A 15 -18.17 5.27 15.33
N ILE A 16 -18.49 6.43 14.75
CA ILE A 16 -18.92 6.54 13.35
C ILE A 16 -17.82 6.05 12.41
N ASP A 17 -16.56 6.41 12.66
CA ASP A 17 -15.43 5.96 11.85
C ASP A 17 -15.26 4.43 11.90
N VAL A 18 -15.33 3.84 13.10
CA VAL A 18 -15.27 2.38 13.27
C VAL A 18 -16.42 1.69 12.55
N LEU A 19 -17.65 2.22 12.65
CA LEU A 19 -18.82 1.66 11.94
C LEU A 19 -18.65 1.75 10.42
N ARG A 20 -18.20 2.90 9.90
CA ARG A 20 -17.92 3.10 8.47
C ARG A 20 -16.85 2.12 7.98
N LEU A 21 -15.76 1.97 8.72
CA LEU A 21 -14.69 1.03 8.38
C LEU A 21 -15.16 -0.42 8.46
N SER A 22 -16.04 -0.76 9.41
CA SER A 22 -16.61 -2.11 9.50
C SER A 22 -17.53 -2.41 8.32
N LEU A 23 -18.36 -1.44 7.91
CA LEU A 23 -19.19 -1.56 6.71
C LEU A 23 -18.33 -1.69 5.44
N TRP A 24 -17.27 -0.89 5.31
CA TRP A 24 -16.34 -0.99 4.19
C TRP A 24 -15.66 -2.35 4.14
N LEU A 25 -15.21 -2.88 5.28
CA LEU A 25 -14.64 -4.22 5.36
C LEU A 25 -15.64 -5.30 4.96
N ALA A 26 -16.91 -5.16 5.37
CA ALA A 26 -17.96 -6.08 4.97
C ALA A 26 -18.19 -6.06 3.46
N LEU A 27 -18.19 -4.88 2.83
CA LEU A 27 -18.31 -4.74 1.37
C LEU A 27 -17.12 -5.38 0.64
N LEU A 28 -15.89 -5.13 1.10
CA LEU A 28 -14.69 -5.77 0.57
C LEU A 28 -14.76 -7.29 0.73
N ALA A 29 -15.22 -7.78 1.88
CA ALA A 29 -15.35 -9.21 2.13
C ALA A 29 -16.42 -9.86 1.23
N VAL A 30 -17.58 -9.20 1.03
CA VAL A 30 -18.62 -9.66 0.10
C VAL A 30 -18.10 -9.74 -1.33
N LEU A 31 -17.20 -8.84 -1.72
CA LEU A 31 -16.57 -8.87 -3.04
C LEU A 31 -15.48 -9.94 -3.15
N PHE A 32 -14.44 -9.86 -2.30
CA PHE A 32 -13.23 -10.65 -2.46
C PHE A 32 -13.35 -12.08 -1.93
N VAL A 33 -14.06 -12.33 -0.83
CA VAL A 33 -14.12 -13.69 -0.25
C VAL A 33 -14.73 -14.72 -1.22
N PRO A 34 -15.86 -14.44 -1.92
CA PRO A 34 -16.37 -15.36 -2.93
C PRO A 34 -15.39 -15.55 -4.09
N LEU A 35 -14.78 -14.46 -4.59
CA LEU A 35 -13.84 -14.53 -5.69
C LEU A 35 -12.61 -15.37 -5.34
N GLU A 36 -12.01 -15.16 -4.17
CA GLU A 36 -10.86 -15.95 -3.69
C GLU A 36 -11.21 -17.41 -3.45
N ARG A 37 -12.44 -17.72 -3.02
CA ARG A 37 -12.89 -19.12 -2.86
C ARG A 37 -13.09 -19.84 -4.19
N LEU A 38 -13.53 -19.12 -5.22
CA LEU A 38 -13.83 -19.68 -6.55
C LEU A 38 -12.59 -19.76 -7.45
N PHE A 39 -11.70 -18.78 -7.34
CA PHE A 39 -10.60 -18.58 -8.29
C PHE A 39 -9.21 -18.53 -7.65
N GLY A 40 -9.11 -18.64 -6.32
CA GLY A 40 -7.85 -18.63 -5.59
C GLY A 40 -7.25 -20.02 -5.38
N GLU A 41 -6.00 -20.04 -4.93
CA GLU A 41 -5.38 -21.27 -4.47
C GLU A 41 -5.91 -21.67 -3.09
N ARG A 42 -6.12 -22.97 -2.88
CA ARG A 42 -6.56 -23.51 -1.60
C ARG A 42 -5.37 -23.59 -0.65
N HIS A 43 -5.39 -22.75 0.37
CA HIS A 43 -4.41 -22.78 1.45
C HIS A 43 -4.98 -23.52 2.67
N ALA A 44 -4.09 -23.96 3.56
CA ALA A 44 -4.50 -24.32 4.91
C ALA A 44 -5.21 -23.13 5.57
N GLY A 45 -6.23 -23.41 6.39
CA GLY A 45 -6.98 -22.36 7.05
C GLY A 45 -6.09 -21.46 7.91
N ARG A 46 -6.32 -20.16 7.86
CA ARG A 46 -5.62 -19.18 8.72
C ARG A 46 -5.95 -19.41 10.18
N SER A 47 -4.97 -19.24 11.05
CA SER A 47 -5.19 -19.26 12.49
C SER A 47 -6.04 -18.05 12.92
N ARG A 48 -6.75 -18.19 14.04
CA ARG A 48 -7.54 -17.08 14.60
C ARG A 48 -6.66 -15.86 14.92
N MET A 49 -5.42 -16.09 15.35
CA MET A 49 -4.49 -15.02 15.72
C MET A 49 -4.04 -14.20 14.50
N GLU A 50 -3.79 -14.84 13.36
CA GLU A 50 -3.48 -14.14 12.10
C GLU A 50 -4.65 -13.27 11.67
N LEU A 51 -5.87 -13.81 11.69
CA LEU A 51 -7.07 -13.06 11.34
C LEU A 51 -7.26 -11.84 12.25
N PHE A 52 -7.11 -12.00 13.58
CA PHE A 52 -7.19 -10.86 14.50
C PHE A 52 -6.12 -9.81 14.23
N SER A 53 -4.92 -10.23 13.85
CA SER A 53 -3.82 -9.32 13.56
C SER A 53 -4.06 -8.55 12.28
N ASP A 54 -4.52 -9.21 11.21
CA ASP A 54 -4.87 -8.56 9.95
C ASP A 54 -6.05 -7.59 10.11
N LEU A 55 -7.07 -7.96 10.92
CA LEU A 55 -8.16 -7.04 11.28
C LEU A 55 -7.65 -5.83 12.07
N GLY A 56 -6.75 -6.04 13.04
CA GLY A 56 -6.14 -4.95 13.78
C GLY A 56 -5.37 -3.99 12.89
N PHE A 57 -4.55 -4.53 11.97
CA PHE A 57 -3.85 -3.74 10.97
C PHE A 57 -4.80 -3.01 10.01
N TYR A 58 -5.91 -3.62 9.60
CA TYR A 58 -6.95 -2.94 8.82
C TYR A 58 -7.43 -1.65 9.49
N PHE A 59 -7.76 -1.70 10.78
CA PHE A 59 -8.20 -0.50 11.51
C PHE A 59 -7.05 0.50 11.73
N ILE A 60 -5.85 0.03 12.06
CA ILE A 60 -4.66 0.88 12.25
C ILE A 60 -4.34 1.64 10.96
N SER A 61 -4.20 0.92 9.83
CA SER A 61 -3.88 1.46 8.51
C SER A 61 -4.99 2.34 7.92
N SER A 62 -6.18 2.34 8.53
CA SER A 62 -7.31 3.18 8.13
C SER A 62 -7.48 4.43 9.02
N LEU A 63 -7.26 4.31 10.33
CA LEU A 63 -7.51 5.39 11.30
C LEU A 63 -6.29 6.30 11.50
N LEU A 64 -5.08 5.73 11.59
CA LEU A 64 -3.87 6.51 11.85
C LEU A 64 -3.42 7.44 10.72
N PRO A 65 -3.56 7.12 9.42
CA PRO A 65 -2.95 7.93 8.37
C PRO A 65 -3.40 9.39 8.40
N ALA A 66 -4.69 9.66 8.64
CA ALA A 66 -5.20 11.03 8.70
C ALA A 66 -4.48 11.86 9.77
N ALA A 67 -4.25 11.29 10.96
CA ALA A 67 -3.55 11.96 12.04
C ALA A 67 -2.04 12.10 11.76
N LEU A 68 -1.40 11.03 11.27
CA LEU A 68 0.06 11.00 11.07
C LEU A 68 0.53 11.80 9.86
N LEU A 69 -0.30 11.92 8.82
CA LEU A 69 0.06 12.59 7.56
C LEU A 69 -0.41 14.04 7.49
N ALA A 70 -1.35 14.48 8.35
CA ALA A 70 -1.91 15.82 8.29
C ALA A 70 -0.83 16.91 8.36
N VAL A 71 0.05 16.86 9.37
CA VAL A 71 1.11 17.88 9.54
C VAL A 71 2.15 17.80 8.43
N PRO A 72 2.78 16.65 8.11
CA PRO A 72 3.75 16.56 7.02
C PRO A 72 3.18 17.04 5.68
N LEU A 73 1.96 16.64 5.31
CA LEU A 73 1.36 17.04 4.03
C LEU A 73 0.96 18.51 4.02
N ALA A 74 0.56 19.08 5.16
CA ALA A 74 0.34 20.52 5.28
C ALA A 74 1.65 21.31 5.06
N LEU A 75 2.76 20.84 5.62
CA LEU A 75 4.08 21.45 5.39
C LEU A 75 4.49 21.35 3.92
N VAL A 76 4.25 20.21 3.26
CA VAL A 76 4.48 20.05 1.83
C VAL A 76 3.61 21.01 1.02
N ALA A 77 2.33 21.18 1.36
CA ALA A 77 1.45 22.13 0.67
C ALA A 77 1.95 23.57 0.83
N VAL A 78 2.36 23.98 2.03
CA VAL A 78 2.93 25.31 2.29
C VAL A 78 4.24 25.52 1.53
N ALA A 79 5.11 24.50 1.49
CA ALA A 79 6.33 24.55 0.70
C ALA A 79 6.01 24.69 -0.80
N GLY A 80 5.03 23.94 -1.32
CA GLY A 80 4.54 24.07 -2.69
C GLY A 80 4.10 25.50 -3.01
N GLN A 81 3.26 26.10 -2.16
CA GLN A 81 2.82 27.49 -2.31
C GLN A 81 3.96 28.51 -2.22
N ARG A 82 5.02 28.21 -1.46
CA ARG A 82 6.14 29.14 -1.28
C ARG A 82 7.16 29.07 -2.41
N PHE A 83 7.42 27.88 -2.92
CA PHE A 83 8.56 27.63 -3.82
C PHE A 83 8.16 27.35 -5.27
N LEU A 84 6.91 27.00 -5.56
CA LEU A 84 6.43 26.86 -6.93
C LEU A 84 5.79 28.17 -7.41
N PRO A 85 5.96 28.53 -8.69
CA PRO A 85 5.21 29.64 -9.27
C PRO A 85 3.71 29.36 -9.19
N ASP A 86 2.90 30.36 -8.82
CA ASP A 86 1.43 30.25 -8.68
C ASP A 86 0.74 29.71 -9.96
N ALA A 87 1.36 29.92 -11.12
CA ALA A 87 0.91 29.39 -12.40
C ALA A 87 0.82 27.85 -12.42
N VAL A 88 1.65 27.14 -11.64
CA VAL A 88 1.68 25.66 -11.60
C VAL A 88 0.42 25.09 -10.95
N PRO A 89 0.10 25.38 -9.66
CA PRO A 89 -1.12 24.88 -9.05
C PRO A 89 -2.38 25.44 -9.74
N ALA A 90 -2.34 26.67 -10.27
CA ALA A 90 -3.43 27.22 -11.07
C ALA A 90 -3.69 26.41 -12.36
N ALA A 91 -2.62 26.03 -13.07
CA ALA A 91 -2.73 25.16 -14.24
C ALA A 91 -3.33 23.80 -13.86
N MET A 92 -2.84 23.16 -12.79
CA MET A 92 -3.39 21.88 -12.31
C MET A 92 -4.86 22.01 -11.91
N ALA A 93 -5.25 23.09 -11.24
CA ALA A 93 -6.63 23.37 -10.85
C ALA A 93 -7.55 23.56 -12.06
N SER A 94 -7.05 24.14 -13.16
CA SER A 94 -7.81 24.37 -14.40
C SER A 94 -8.09 23.10 -15.21
N LEU A 95 -7.36 22.01 -14.96
CA LEU A 95 -7.51 20.77 -15.72
C LEU A 95 -8.90 20.14 -15.53
N PRO A 96 -9.47 19.53 -16.59
CA PRO A 96 -10.68 18.74 -16.45
C PRO A 96 -10.43 17.52 -15.56
N LEU A 97 -11.50 16.99 -14.95
CA LEU A 97 -11.40 15.90 -13.95
C LEU A 97 -10.62 14.69 -14.48
N TRP A 98 -10.89 14.24 -15.70
CA TRP A 98 -10.20 13.06 -16.28
C TRP A 98 -8.68 13.27 -16.39
N ALA A 99 -8.23 14.49 -16.70
CA ALA A 99 -6.81 14.81 -16.81
C ALA A 99 -6.15 14.86 -15.43
N LYS A 100 -6.85 15.40 -14.42
CA LYS A 100 -6.40 15.35 -13.02
C LYS A 100 -6.25 13.91 -12.52
N LEU A 101 -7.19 13.03 -12.88
CA LEU A 101 -7.12 11.61 -12.51
C LEU A 101 -5.95 10.92 -13.20
N LEU A 102 -5.75 11.12 -14.50
CA LEU A 102 -4.66 10.50 -15.25
C LEU A 102 -3.28 10.97 -14.74
N LEU A 103 -3.10 12.28 -14.57
CA LEU A 103 -1.86 12.85 -14.05
C LEU A 103 -1.63 12.47 -12.59
N GLY A 104 -2.68 12.53 -11.76
CA GLY A 104 -2.59 12.15 -10.36
C GLY A 104 -2.22 10.68 -10.18
N LEU A 105 -2.76 9.80 -11.03
CA LEU A 105 -2.38 8.39 -11.05
C LEU A 105 -0.91 8.23 -11.45
N LEU A 106 -0.48 8.83 -12.56
CA LEU A 106 0.90 8.71 -13.05
C LEU A 106 1.92 9.28 -12.05
N ILE A 107 1.69 10.49 -11.56
CA ILE A 107 2.61 11.19 -10.65
C ILE A 107 2.64 10.50 -9.29
N GLY A 108 1.45 10.13 -8.77
CA GLY A 108 1.34 9.39 -7.52
C GLY A 108 2.04 8.04 -7.61
N GLU A 109 1.88 7.32 -8.71
CA GLU A 109 2.52 6.03 -8.95
C GLU A 109 4.05 6.14 -9.02
N VAL A 110 4.60 7.19 -9.66
CA VAL A 110 6.06 7.44 -9.65
C VAL A 110 6.57 7.61 -8.22
N GLY A 111 5.86 8.40 -7.41
CA GLY A 111 6.20 8.58 -6.00
C GLY A 111 6.15 7.26 -5.23
N THR A 112 5.01 6.57 -5.29
CA THR A 112 4.78 5.28 -4.63
C THR A 112 5.83 4.24 -5.03
N TYR A 113 6.15 4.13 -6.32
CA TYR A 113 7.17 3.21 -6.83
C TYR A 113 8.52 3.42 -6.15
N TRP A 114 8.98 4.67 -6.04
CA TRP A 114 10.26 4.96 -5.39
C TRP A 114 10.23 4.75 -3.88
N GLY A 115 9.15 5.16 -3.21
CA GLY A 115 8.98 4.89 -1.79
C GLY A 115 9.01 3.39 -1.49
N HIS A 116 8.32 2.61 -2.31
CA HIS A 116 8.26 1.16 -2.20
C HIS A 116 9.60 0.49 -2.49
N ARG A 117 10.26 0.88 -3.59
CA ARG A 117 11.61 0.39 -3.91
C ARG A 117 12.60 0.70 -2.80
N LEU A 118 12.61 1.92 -2.25
CA LEU A 118 13.48 2.27 -1.13
C LEU A 118 13.14 1.48 0.14
N SER A 119 11.87 1.14 0.36
CA SER A 119 11.46 0.22 1.44
C SER A 119 12.06 -1.18 1.29
N HIS A 120 12.38 -1.62 0.08
CA HIS A 120 13.12 -2.87 -0.16
C HIS A 120 14.63 -2.70 -0.09
N GLU A 121 15.17 -1.60 -0.61
CA GLU A 121 16.62 -1.43 -0.78
C GLU A 121 17.34 -0.85 0.45
N ILE A 122 16.62 -0.17 1.35
CA ILE A 122 17.20 0.42 2.57
C ILE A 122 16.90 -0.49 3.76
N PRO A 123 17.92 -1.07 4.44
CA PRO A 123 17.72 -2.00 5.56
C PRO A 123 16.82 -1.44 6.68
N LEU A 124 16.92 -0.15 6.98
CA LEU A 124 16.08 0.49 7.99
C LEU A 124 14.60 0.48 7.61
N LEU A 125 14.27 0.82 6.35
CA LEU A 125 12.89 0.85 5.88
C LEU A 125 12.35 -0.58 5.73
N TRP A 126 13.17 -1.49 5.23
CA TRP A 126 12.84 -2.91 5.11
C TRP A 126 12.42 -3.52 6.44
N ARG A 127 13.02 -3.15 7.58
CA ARG A 127 12.57 -3.66 8.90
C ARG A 127 11.08 -3.46 9.16
N TYR A 128 10.52 -2.34 8.70
CA TYR A 128 9.11 -2.02 8.85
C TYR A 128 8.28 -2.62 7.71
N HIS A 129 8.80 -2.56 6.49
CA HIS A 129 8.12 -3.10 5.32
C HIS A 129 8.05 -4.65 5.33
N ALA A 130 8.98 -5.33 5.98
CA ALA A 130 8.96 -6.78 6.17
C ALA A 130 7.73 -7.26 6.96
N VAL A 131 7.05 -6.40 7.73
CA VAL A 131 5.75 -6.73 8.34
C VAL A 131 4.71 -6.98 7.25
N HIS A 132 4.73 -6.19 6.18
CA HIS A 132 3.87 -6.37 5.02
C HIS A 132 4.17 -7.66 4.26
N HIS A 133 5.45 -7.90 3.96
CA HIS A 133 5.90 -9.12 3.31
C HIS A 133 5.82 -10.38 4.18
N SER A 134 5.44 -10.28 5.45
CA SER A 134 5.43 -11.44 6.36
C SER A 134 4.35 -12.48 6.05
N THR A 135 3.47 -12.21 5.10
CA THR A 135 2.36 -13.11 4.77
C THR A 135 2.81 -14.24 3.86
N GLU A 136 2.69 -15.48 4.34
CA GLU A 136 2.98 -16.67 3.53
C GLU A 136 1.83 -17.03 2.58
N HIS A 137 0.63 -16.53 2.88
CA HIS A 137 -0.57 -16.70 2.07
C HIS A 137 -1.17 -15.33 1.75
N LEU A 138 -1.04 -14.90 0.51
CA LEU A 138 -1.66 -13.66 0.05
C LEU A 138 -3.17 -13.82 -0.07
N TYR A 139 -3.87 -12.76 0.32
CA TYR A 139 -5.31 -12.57 0.16
C TYR A 139 -5.62 -11.08 0.34
N PHE A 140 -6.82 -10.63 0.00
CA PHE A 140 -7.12 -9.20 -0.16
C PHE A 140 -6.74 -8.36 1.08
N LEU A 141 -6.99 -8.85 2.29
CA LEU A 141 -6.72 -8.08 3.53
C LEU A 141 -5.22 -7.97 3.86
N ALA A 142 -4.37 -8.81 3.27
CA ALA A 142 -2.92 -8.71 3.40
C ALA A 142 -2.38 -7.32 3.00
N ASN A 143 -3.08 -6.66 2.07
CA ASN A 143 -2.86 -5.25 1.70
C ASN A 143 -2.72 -4.31 2.91
N THR A 144 -3.44 -4.60 4.01
CA THR A 144 -3.48 -3.70 5.17
C THR A 144 -2.47 -4.02 6.26
N ARG A 145 -1.77 -5.16 6.19
CA ARG A 145 -0.75 -5.59 7.15
C ARG A 145 0.51 -4.72 7.03
N THR A 146 0.38 -3.45 7.40
CA THR A 146 1.42 -2.44 7.16
C THR A 146 1.79 -1.81 8.49
N HIS A 147 3.08 -1.80 8.82
CA HIS A 147 3.54 -1.09 10.01
C HIS A 147 3.30 0.43 9.84
N PRO A 148 2.86 1.17 10.89
CA PRO A 148 2.57 2.61 10.76
C PRO A 148 3.72 3.46 10.18
N VAL A 149 4.96 3.12 10.51
CA VAL A 149 6.16 3.78 9.93
C VAL A 149 6.24 3.54 8.42
N ASP A 150 6.07 2.30 7.97
CA ASP A 150 6.10 1.96 6.54
C ASP A 150 4.94 2.61 5.78
N MET A 151 3.74 2.62 6.38
CA MET A 151 2.58 3.34 5.87
C MET A 151 2.84 4.84 5.70
N VAL A 152 3.50 5.50 6.67
CA VAL A 152 3.84 6.92 6.57
C VAL A 152 4.84 7.15 5.45
N VAL A 153 5.91 6.35 5.38
CA VAL A 153 6.95 6.48 4.35
C VAL A 153 6.33 6.32 2.96
N THR A 154 5.70 5.19 2.68
CA THR A 154 5.15 4.88 1.35
C THR A 154 4.09 5.91 0.92
N ARG A 155 3.19 6.34 1.82
CA ARG A 155 2.19 7.36 1.50
C ARG A 155 2.77 8.74 1.29
N LEU A 156 3.80 9.15 2.05
CA LEU A 156 4.45 10.44 1.81
C LEU A 156 5.12 10.47 0.44
N PHE A 157 5.78 9.39 0.03
CA PHE A 157 6.35 9.30 -1.30
C PHE A 157 5.32 9.47 -2.42
N GLY A 158 4.15 8.81 -2.33
CA GLY A 158 3.08 8.94 -3.32
C GLY A 158 2.34 10.29 -3.26
N LEU A 159 2.08 10.82 -2.07
CA LEU A 159 1.26 12.02 -1.89
C LEU A 159 2.04 13.34 -2.01
N THR A 160 3.31 13.37 -1.62
CA THR A 160 4.14 14.59 -1.70
C THR A 160 4.10 15.26 -3.07
N PRO A 161 4.38 14.57 -4.21
CA PRO A 161 4.35 15.23 -5.50
C PRO A 161 2.95 15.72 -5.89
N LEU A 162 1.88 15.04 -5.45
CA LEU A 162 0.51 15.47 -5.67
C LEU A 162 0.16 16.74 -4.87
N TYR A 163 0.61 16.83 -3.62
CA TYR A 163 0.41 18.00 -2.77
C TYR A 163 1.23 19.20 -3.25
N LEU A 164 2.48 18.98 -3.68
CA LEU A 164 3.32 20.04 -4.25
C LEU A 164 2.66 20.66 -5.49
N LEU A 165 2.15 19.83 -6.40
CA LEU A 165 1.53 20.30 -7.64
C LEU A 165 0.09 20.81 -7.47
N GLY A 166 -0.49 20.73 -6.27
CA GLY A 166 -1.88 21.14 -6.02
C GLY A 166 -2.93 20.18 -6.61
N LEU A 167 -2.55 18.95 -6.95
CA LEU A 167 -3.48 17.88 -7.34
C LEU A 167 -4.12 17.19 -6.13
N ALA A 168 -3.60 17.44 -4.93
CA ALA A 168 -4.17 17.05 -3.64
C ALA A 168 -4.01 18.19 -2.62
N GLY A 169 -4.66 18.07 -1.46
CA GLY A 169 -4.62 19.09 -0.41
C GLY A 169 -5.47 20.33 -0.71
N PRO A 170 -5.16 21.51 -0.12
CA PRO A 170 -5.98 22.72 -0.25
C PRO A 170 -6.14 23.22 -1.69
N GLY A 171 -5.12 23.05 -2.54
CA GLY A 171 -5.17 23.46 -3.96
C GLY A 171 -6.16 22.65 -4.81
N ALA A 172 -6.52 21.45 -4.34
CA ALA A 172 -7.50 20.59 -4.98
C ALA A 172 -8.90 20.70 -4.34
N ALA A 173 -9.10 21.64 -3.39
CA ALA A 173 -10.39 21.83 -2.73
C ALA A 173 -11.51 22.07 -3.76
N GLY A 174 -12.63 21.36 -3.60
CA GLY A 174 -13.74 21.40 -4.56
C GLY A 174 -13.59 20.47 -5.77
N SER A 175 -12.44 19.79 -5.95
CA SER A 175 -12.29 18.73 -6.94
C SER A 175 -12.64 17.36 -6.36
N ALA A 176 -13.30 16.52 -7.15
CA ALA A 176 -13.49 15.11 -6.82
C ALA A 176 -12.20 14.26 -7.01
N ALA A 177 -11.17 14.80 -7.67
CA ALA A 177 -9.99 14.03 -8.07
C ALA A 177 -9.25 13.36 -6.89
N PRO A 178 -8.94 14.05 -5.77
CA PRO A 178 -8.19 13.42 -4.68
C PRO A 178 -8.95 12.24 -4.05
N VAL A 179 -10.27 12.37 -3.90
CA VAL A 179 -11.13 11.32 -3.32
C VAL A 179 -11.21 10.11 -4.26
N LEU A 180 -11.37 10.35 -5.56
CA LEU A 180 -11.42 9.28 -6.55
C LEU A 180 -10.07 8.56 -6.69
N LEU A 181 -8.94 9.28 -6.68
CA LEU A 181 -7.60 8.68 -6.69
C LEU A 181 -7.37 7.81 -5.46
N LEU A 182 -7.75 8.30 -4.27
CA LEU A 182 -7.67 7.52 -3.03
C LEU A 182 -8.55 6.26 -3.10
N LEU A 183 -9.77 6.38 -3.61
CA LEU A 183 -10.68 5.25 -3.76
C LEU A 183 -10.11 4.21 -4.74
N ILE A 184 -9.66 4.65 -5.92
CA ILE A 184 -9.03 3.79 -6.94
C ILE A 184 -7.84 3.07 -6.33
N GLY A 185 -6.88 3.81 -5.75
CA GLY A 185 -5.68 3.21 -5.16
C GLY A 185 -5.99 2.25 -4.01
N THR A 186 -7.00 2.57 -3.17
CA THR A 186 -7.41 1.70 -2.06
C THR A 186 -7.98 0.38 -2.59
N VAL A 187 -8.97 0.44 -3.48
CA VAL A 187 -9.60 -0.76 -4.05
C VAL A 187 -8.58 -1.58 -4.86
N TRP A 188 -7.71 -0.90 -5.62
CA TRP A 188 -6.66 -1.53 -6.40
C TRP A 188 -5.65 -2.26 -5.52
N GLY A 189 -5.24 -1.66 -4.41
CA GLY A 189 -4.38 -2.31 -3.40
C GLY A 189 -4.98 -3.61 -2.88
N PHE A 190 -6.26 -3.63 -2.49
CA PHE A 190 -6.94 -4.86 -2.10
C PHE A 190 -6.97 -5.89 -3.24
N PHE A 191 -7.20 -5.44 -4.47
CA PHE A 191 -7.27 -6.31 -5.65
C PHE A 191 -5.93 -6.99 -5.95
N ILE A 192 -4.81 -6.27 -6.03
CA ILE A 192 -3.50 -6.86 -6.38
C ILE A 192 -3.00 -7.84 -5.30
N HIS A 193 -3.46 -7.71 -4.05
CA HIS A 193 -3.13 -8.67 -2.99
C HIS A 193 -4.08 -9.88 -2.95
N ALA A 194 -5.22 -9.81 -3.64
CA ALA A 194 -6.23 -10.85 -3.56
C ALA A 194 -5.67 -12.21 -4.02
N ASN A 195 -6.16 -13.28 -3.39
CA ASN A 195 -5.84 -14.65 -3.80
C ASN A 195 -6.65 -15.01 -5.05
N LEU A 196 -6.32 -14.40 -6.19
CA LEU A 196 -6.98 -14.64 -7.46
C LEU A 196 -5.94 -15.13 -8.45
N ARG A 197 -6.03 -16.40 -8.87
CA ARG A 197 -5.09 -17.02 -9.82
C ARG A 197 -5.41 -16.64 -11.27
N TRP A 198 -5.67 -15.36 -11.49
CA TRP A 198 -6.05 -14.79 -12.79
C TRP A 198 -4.84 -14.28 -13.55
N ARG A 199 -4.87 -14.50 -14.87
CA ARG A 199 -3.92 -13.96 -15.83
C ARG A 199 -4.67 -13.10 -16.83
N PHE A 200 -4.18 -11.87 -17.03
CA PHE A 200 -4.87 -10.86 -17.84
C PHE A 200 -4.19 -10.61 -19.20
N GLY A 201 -3.19 -11.42 -19.54
CA GLY A 201 -2.49 -11.36 -20.82
C GLY A 201 -1.93 -9.95 -21.09
N PRO A 202 -2.25 -9.31 -22.23
CA PRO A 202 -1.72 -7.99 -22.56
C PRO A 202 -2.02 -6.89 -21.55
N LEU A 203 -3.11 -6.98 -20.76
CA LEU A 203 -3.43 -5.96 -19.75
C LEU A 203 -2.39 -5.92 -18.62
N GLU A 204 -1.66 -7.02 -18.37
CA GLU A 204 -0.57 -7.10 -17.38
C GLU A 204 0.61 -6.17 -17.73
N TRP A 205 0.63 -5.61 -18.95
CA TRP A 205 1.60 -4.59 -19.35
C TRP A 205 1.25 -3.20 -18.82
N LEU A 206 -0.04 -2.92 -18.65
CA LEU A 206 -0.54 -1.59 -18.32
C LEU A 206 -0.89 -1.47 -16.85
N VAL A 207 -1.45 -2.53 -16.26
CA VAL A 207 -1.95 -2.51 -14.89
C VAL A 207 -1.40 -3.67 -14.06
N ALA A 208 -1.09 -3.38 -12.81
CA ALA A 208 -0.61 -4.38 -11.85
C ALA A 208 -1.76 -5.35 -11.53
N THR A 209 -1.45 -6.64 -11.51
CA THR A 209 -2.41 -7.72 -11.28
C THR A 209 -2.03 -8.53 -10.04
N PRO A 210 -2.93 -9.40 -9.55
CA PRO A 210 -2.58 -10.38 -8.53
C PRO A 210 -1.30 -11.16 -8.87
N ALA A 211 -1.16 -11.68 -10.10
CA ALA A 211 0.04 -12.40 -10.52
C ALA A 211 1.32 -11.54 -10.39
N PHE A 212 1.27 -10.28 -10.82
CA PHE A 212 2.39 -9.34 -10.71
C PHE A 212 2.80 -9.10 -9.25
N HIS A 213 1.83 -8.85 -8.38
CA HIS A 213 2.11 -8.51 -6.99
C HIS A 213 2.39 -9.74 -6.11
N HIS A 214 1.91 -10.93 -6.48
CA HIS A 214 2.33 -12.17 -5.80
C HIS A 214 3.82 -12.41 -6.03
N TRP A 215 4.33 -12.20 -7.25
CA TRP A 215 5.78 -12.26 -7.53
C TRP A 215 6.58 -11.22 -6.73
N HIS A 216 6.00 -10.06 -6.44
CA HIS A 216 6.62 -9.08 -5.55
C HIS A 216 6.79 -9.59 -4.10
N HIS A 217 5.81 -10.36 -3.61
CA HIS A 217 5.83 -10.99 -2.28
C HIS A 217 6.57 -12.32 -2.21
N SER A 218 7.23 -12.72 -3.30
CA SER A 218 8.03 -13.95 -3.37
C SER A 218 9.11 -13.99 -2.28
N LYS A 219 9.29 -15.15 -1.67
CA LYS A 219 10.20 -15.31 -0.53
C LYS A 219 11.66 -15.50 -0.93
N PHE A 220 11.92 -16.29 -1.98
CA PHE A 220 13.26 -16.72 -2.38
C PHE A 220 13.60 -16.40 -3.84
N GLU A 221 12.61 -16.54 -4.72
CA GLU A 221 12.79 -16.41 -6.17
C GLU A 221 12.51 -14.98 -6.61
N HIS A 222 13.40 -14.37 -7.39
CA HIS A 222 13.14 -13.08 -8.04
C HIS A 222 12.64 -11.97 -7.09
N ILE A 223 13.18 -11.95 -5.87
CA ILE A 223 12.91 -10.92 -4.87
C ILE A 223 13.38 -9.52 -5.31
N ASN A 224 12.86 -8.48 -4.65
CA ASN A 224 13.15 -7.07 -4.98
C ASN A 224 12.81 -6.75 -6.45
N ARG A 225 11.59 -7.12 -6.83
CA ARG A 225 10.99 -6.89 -8.15
C ARG A 225 9.58 -6.35 -7.96
N ASN A 226 9.01 -5.78 -9.03
CA ASN A 226 7.59 -5.43 -9.13
C ASN A 226 7.08 -4.45 -8.05
N TYR A 227 7.72 -3.28 -7.93
CA TYR A 227 7.38 -2.28 -6.91
C TYR A 227 6.16 -1.41 -7.25
N ALA A 228 5.74 -1.36 -8.52
CA ALA A 228 4.57 -0.60 -8.92
C ALA A 228 3.30 -1.17 -8.27
N SER A 229 2.47 -0.28 -7.73
CA SER A 229 1.16 -0.63 -7.17
C SER A 229 0.07 -0.69 -8.23
N THR A 230 0.21 0.09 -9.30
CA THR A 230 -0.83 0.23 -10.34
C THR A 230 -0.26 0.11 -11.74
N LEU A 231 0.91 0.68 -12.03
CA LEU A 231 1.43 0.77 -13.40
C LEU A 231 2.80 0.07 -13.52
N PRO A 232 2.84 -1.23 -13.89
CA PRO A 232 4.06 -2.01 -14.10
C PRO A 232 5.03 -1.42 -15.12
N VAL A 233 4.60 -0.42 -15.90
CA VAL A 233 5.47 0.35 -16.80
C VAL A 233 6.68 0.92 -16.06
N LEU A 234 6.55 1.34 -14.80
CA LEU A 234 7.70 1.84 -14.03
C LEU A 234 8.72 0.74 -13.75
N ASP A 235 8.27 -0.46 -13.38
CA ASP A 235 9.16 -1.60 -13.22
C ASP A 235 9.87 -1.99 -14.52
N ARG A 236 9.21 -1.82 -15.66
CA ARG A 236 9.84 -2.05 -16.97
C ARG A 236 10.89 -1.00 -17.28
N LEU A 237 10.56 0.27 -17.03
CA LEU A 237 11.47 1.40 -17.24
C LEU A 237 12.73 1.31 -16.37
N PHE A 238 12.58 0.82 -15.14
CA PHE A 238 13.68 0.73 -14.17
C PHE A 238 14.27 -0.68 -14.02
N GLY A 239 13.87 -1.63 -14.87
CA GLY A 239 14.48 -2.97 -14.96
C GLY A 239 14.15 -3.90 -13.79
N THR A 240 13.01 -3.71 -13.12
CA THR A 240 12.58 -4.48 -11.93
C THR A 240 11.33 -5.33 -12.20
N HIS A 241 10.82 -5.33 -13.44
CA HIS A 241 9.65 -6.12 -13.83
C HIS A 241 9.97 -7.62 -13.95
N HIS A 242 9.15 -8.46 -13.33
CA HIS A 242 9.21 -9.92 -13.40
C HIS A 242 7.80 -10.53 -13.38
N LEU A 243 7.37 -11.15 -14.47
CA LEU A 243 6.03 -11.77 -14.55
C LEU A 243 6.03 -12.97 -15.52
N PRO A 244 6.58 -14.12 -15.11
CA PRO A 244 6.54 -15.35 -15.91
C PRO A 244 5.13 -15.94 -15.98
N ALA A 245 4.96 -17.05 -16.70
CA ALA A 245 3.69 -17.78 -16.80
C ALA A 245 3.30 -18.47 -15.47
N ASP A 246 4.30 -18.93 -14.73
CA ASP A 246 4.12 -19.56 -13.43
C ASP A 246 3.89 -18.54 -12.32
N TRP A 247 3.50 -19.06 -11.16
CA TRP A 247 3.30 -18.29 -9.93
C TRP A 247 4.45 -18.57 -8.97
N PRO A 248 4.75 -17.64 -8.03
CA PRO A 248 5.81 -17.87 -7.05
C PRO A 248 5.50 -19.12 -6.21
N ALA A 249 6.53 -19.94 -5.99
CA ALA A 249 6.39 -21.17 -5.20
C ALA A 249 6.05 -20.90 -3.73
N SER A 250 6.51 -19.77 -3.19
CA SER A 250 6.18 -19.33 -1.83
C SER A 250 6.22 -17.80 -1.71
N CYS A 251 5.33 -17.27 -0.88
CA CYS A 251 5.34 -15.88 -0.44
C CYS A 251 5.87 -15.80 1.00
N GLY A 252 6.24 -14.60 1.43
CA GLY A 252 6.65 -14.35 2.81
C GLY A 252 8.05 -13.76 2.93
N ILE A 253 8.62 -13.89 4.13
CA ILE A 253 10.01 -13.55 4.42
C ILE A 253 10.72 -14.73 5.08
N GLU A 254 12.04 -14.77 4.98
CA GLU A 254 12.87 -15.75 5.70
C GLU A 254 12.87 -15.50 7.21
N ALA A 255 12.94 -14.23 7.62
CA ALA A 255 13.02 -13.88 9.04
C ALA A 255 11.69 -14.18 9.75
N PRO A 256 11.68 -14.90 10.88
CA PRO A 256 10.43 -15.36 11.49
C PRO A 256 9.56 -14.20 11.99
N MET A 257 8.38 -13.91 11.46
CA MET A 257 7.55 -12.82 11.97
C MET A 257 6.60 -13.31 13.08
N PRO A 258 6.46 -12.61 14.23
CA PRO A 258 5.43 -12.96 15.21
C PRO A 258 4.03 -12.91 14.60
N VAL A 259 3.17 -13.83 14.99
CA VAL A 259 1.80 -13.89 14.45
C VAL A 259 0.88 -12.82 15.06
N SER A 260 1.15 -12.39 16.29
CA SER A 260 0.29 -11.44 17.00
C SER A 260 0.57 -9.98 16.59
N LEU A 261 -0.48 -9.17 16.53
CA LEU A 261 -0.39 -7.74 16.22
C LEU A 261 0.65 -6.98 17.07
N PRO A 262 0.67 -7.08 18.42
CA PRO A 262 1.71 -6.41 19.20
C PRO A 262 3.11 -6.93 18.89
N GLY A 263 3.23 -8.22 18.58
CA GLY A 263 4.48 -8.83 18.16
C GLY A 263 5.00 -8.22 16.86
N GLN A 264 4.14 -8.09 15.85
CA GLN A 264 4.49 -7.48 14.56
C GLN A 264 4.80 -5.98 14.67
N LEU A 265 4.07 -5.24 15.51
CA LEU A 265 4.35 -3.82 15.76
C LEU A 265 5.68 -3.60 16.48
N LEU A 266 6.09 -4.53 17.35
CA LEU A 266 7.35 -4.43 18.12
C LEU A 266 8.54 -5.07 17.40
N ALA A 267 8.31 -5.98 16.46
CA ALA A 267 9.36 -6.73 15.77
C ALA A 267 10.42 -5.83 15.08
N PRO A 268 10.05 -4.75 14.35
CA PRO A 268 11.02 -3.86 13.73
C PRO A 268 11.97 -3.22 14.72
N TRP A 269 11.55 -3.01 15.97
CA TRP A 269 12.34 -2.35 17.02
C TRP A 269 13.28 -3.29 17.78
N ARG A 270 12.96 -4.59 17.80
CA ARG A 270 13.67 -5.59 18.61
C ARG A 270 14.78 -6.32 17.85
N ARG A 271 14.69 -6.40 16.53
CA ARG A 271 15.70 -7.08 15.71
C ARG A 271 16.78 -6.11 15.22
N ALA A 272 18.02 -6.58 15.23
CA ALA A 272 19.14 -5.97 14.50
C ALA A 272 18.72 -5.69 13.03
N PRO A 273 19.35 -4.73 12.32
CA PRO A 273 18.90 -4.35 10.98
C PRO A 273 18.67 -5.58 10.11
N ALA A 274 17.41 -5.75 9.67
CA ALA A 274 17.08 -6.80 8.73
C ALA A 274 17.91 -6.55 7.49
N THR A 275 18.81 -7.48 7.15
CA THR A 275 19.50 -7.44 5.87
C THR A 275 18.43 -7.43 4.79
N VAL A 276 18.58 -6.54 3.81
CA VAL A 276 17.75 -6.55 2.61
C VAL A 276 17.85 -7.95 2.01
N PRO A 277 16.72 -8.59 1.65
CA PRO A 277 16.76 -9.90 1.02
C PRO A 277 17.68 -9.84 -0.21
N GLN A 278 18.62 -10.78 -0.32
CA GLN A 278 19.43 -10.93 -1.53
C GLN A 278 18.94 -12.14 -2.31
N ALA A 279 18.80 -12.00 -3.63
CA ALA A 279 18.41 -13.11 -4.48
C ALA A 279 19.38 -14.27 -4.23
N THR A 280 18.85 -15.44 -3.90
CA THR A 280 19.67 -16.65 -3.91
C THR A 280 20.13 -16.86 -5.35
N PRO A 281 21.43 -17.04 -5.62
CA PRO A 281 21.87 -17.39 -6.96
C PRO A 281 21.13 -18.67 -7.39
N PRO A 282 20.71 -18.78 -8.67
CA PRO A 282 20.06 -20.00 -9.12
C PRO A 282 20.95 -21.19 -8.76
N MET A 283 20.38 -22.18 -8.08
CA MET A 283 21.06 -23.46 -7.93
C MET A 283 21.47 -23.91 -9.32
N SER A 284 22.78 -24.07 -9.54
CA SER A 284 23.28 -24.64 -10.79
C SER A 284 22.59 -25.98 -10.97
N ALA A 285 21.82 -26.11 -12.05
CA ALA A 285 21.39 -27.41 -12.51
C ALA A 285 22.63 -28.12 -13.04
N ASP A 286 23.24 -28.93 -12.19
CA ASP A 286 24.20 -29.97 -12.58
C ASP A 286 23.47 -31.12 -13.29
#